data_AF-A0A7Y2V1N6-F1
#
_entry.id   AF-A0A7Y2V1N6-F1
#
_cell.length_a   1.000
_cell.length_b   1.000
_cell.length_c   1.000
_cell.angle_alpha   90.00
_cell.angle_beta   90.00
_cell.angle_gamma   90.00
#
_symmetry.space_group_name_H-M   'P 1'
#
loop_
_entity.id
_entity.type
_entity.pdbx_description
1 polymer ?
#
loop_
_entity_poly.entity_id
_entity_poly.type
_entity_poly.pdbx_seq_one_letter_code
_entity_poly.pdbx_strand_id
1 'polypeptide(L)'
;MGDICDPDDDNDDVLDEDDNCPFTANTDQADIDLDGTGDVCDGLTANDVLSPNGDLINDTWTIINIQRFPGTKVKVFSRWGDEVFASNNYNNDWNGTGPGGKILPAGSYYYILDQGGTGDTIIKGWMVIIF
;
A
#
# COMPACT_ATOMS: atom_id res chain seq x y z
N MET A 1 -11.54 21.69 -21.81
CA MET A 1 -12.58 21.03 -22.62
C MET A 1 -11.79 20.14 -23.56
N GLY A 2 -11.29 19.01 -23.04
CA GLY A 2 -10.45 18.08 -23.77
C GLY A 2 -11.30 17.30 -24.77
N ASP A 3 -10.88 17.35 -26.02
CA ASP A 3 -11.46 16.57 -27.12
C ASP A 3 -10.80 15.17 -27.13
N ILE A 4 -11.34 14.22 -27.89
CA ILE A 4 -10.79 12.83 -28.02
C ILE A 4 -9.34 12.78 -28.55
N CYS A 5 -8.74 13.93 -28.86
CA CYS A 5 -7.39 14.11 -29.39
C CYS A 5 -6.56 15.12 -28.57
N ASP A 6 -6.93 15.42 -27.32
CA ASP A 6 -6.06 16.19 -26.41
C ASP A 6 -4.82 15.33 -26.10
N PRO A 7 -3.59 15.81 -26.32
CA PRO A 7 -2.38 15.04 -26.01
C PRO A 7 -1.90 15.21 -24.56
N ASP A 8 -2.64 15.99 -23.78
CA ASP A 8 -2.40 16.35 -22.37
C ASP A 8 -3.77 16.44 -21.67
N ASP A 9 -4.24 15.30 -21.18
CA ASP A 9 -5.61 15.11 -20.69
C ASP A 9 -5.89 15.86 -19.38
N ASP A 10 -4.87 16.23 -18.61
CA ASP A 10 -4.98 16.95 -17.34
C ASP A 10 -4.41 18.38 -17.33
N ASN A 11 -3.79 18.79 -18.44
CA ASN A 11 -3.27 20.12 -18.75
C ASN A 11 -2.19 20.59 -17.76
N ASP A 12 -1.21 19.74 -17.48
CA ASP A 12 -0.13 20.01 -16.52
C ASP A 12 1.24 20.34 -17.13
N ASP A 13 1.28 20.53 -18.46
CA ASP A 13 2.47 20.75 -19.30
C ASP A 13 3.34 19.49 -19.57
N VAL A 14 2.87 18.30 -19.20
CA VAL A 14 3.44 16.99 -19.58
C VAL A 14 2.46 16.27 -20.52
N LEU A 15 2.98 15.64 -21.58
CA LEU A 15 2.12 14.91 -22.52
C LEU A 15 1.79 13.52 -21.99
N ASP A 16 0.60 13.00 -22.28
CA ASP A 16 0.11 11.69 -21.80
C ASP A 16 1.09 10.51 -22.06
N GLU A 17 1.94 10.60 -23.09
CA GLU A 17 2.94 9.57 -23.43
C GLU A 17 4.18 9.57 -22.52
N ASP A 18 4.45 10.70 -21.88
CA ASP A 18 5.56 10.93 -20.95
C ASP A 18 5.06 11.16 -19.50
N ASP A 19 3.75 11.21 -19.29
CA ASP A 19 3.10 11.49 -18.01
C ASP A 19 2.84 10.22 -17.19
N ASN A 20 3.38 10.17 -15.97
CA ASN A 20 3.15 9.09 -15.02
C ASN A 20 1.79 9.21 -14.27
N CYS A 21 1.03 10.30 -14.48
CA CYS A 21 -0.35 10.47 -14.06
C CYS A 21 -1.24 11.19 -15.11
N PRO A 22 -1.56 10.57 -16.27
CA PRO A 22 -2.26 11.21 -17.42
C PRO A 22 -3.62 11.88 -17.16
N PHE A 23 -4.16 11.78 -15.94
CA PHE A 23 -5.46 12.32 -15.57
C PHE A 23 -5.42 13.13 -14.27
N THR A 24 -4.23 13.38 -13.70
CA THR A 24 -4.04 14.09 -12.44
C THR A 24 -2.75 14.90 -12.46
N ALA A 25 -2.90 16.20 -12.71
CA ALA A 25 -1.79 17.12 -12.91
C ALA A 25 -0.65 16.99 -11.88
N ASN A 26 0.55 16.74 -12.38
CA ASN A 26 1.82 16.63 -11.66
C ASN A 26 3.03 16.94 -12.56
N THR A 27 3.22 18.22 -12.87
CA THR A 27 4.34 18.71 -13.68
C THR A 27 5.74 18.30 -13.17
N ASP A 28 5.87 17.92 -11.89
CA ASP A 28 7.14 17.46 -11.31
C ASP A 28 7.43 15.97 -11.53
N GLN A 29 6.44 15.21 -12.02
CA GLN A 29 6.52 13.78 -12.37
C GLN A 29 7.16 12.95 -11.24
N ALA A 30 6.90 13.33 -9.98
CA ALA A 30 7.46 12.63 -8.83
C ALA A 30 6.94 11.19 -8.80
N ASP A 31 7.84 10.23 -8.60
CA ASP A 31 7.57 8.79 -8.49
C ASP A 31 8.60 8.24 -7.49
N ILE A 32 8.21 8.12 -6.22
CA ILE A 32 9.17 7.80 -5.16
C ILE A 32 9.53 6.31 -5.10
N ASP A 33 8.64 5.43 -5.53
CA ASP A 33 8.81 3.98 -5.49
C ASP A 33 9.22 3.37 -6.84
N LEU A 34 9.25 4.20 -7.90
CA LEU A 34 9.77 3.90 -9.22
C LEU A 34 8.99 2.80 -9.94
N ASP A 35 7.68 2.76 -9.73
CA ASP A 35 6.79 1.80 -10.39
C ASP A 35 6.23 2.31 -11.73
N GLY A 36 6.48 3.58 -12.06
CA GLY A 36 6.01 4.24 -13.27
C GLY A 36 4.66 4.95 -13.12
N THR A 37 4.04 4.90 -11.94
CA THR A 37 2.85 5.66 -11.56
C THR A 37 3.28 6.86 -10.73
N GLY A 38 2.84 8.05 -11.11
CA GLY A 38 3.21 9.26 -10.40
C GLY A 38 2.61 9.30 -9.00
N ASP A 39 3.32 9.94 -8.08
CA ASP A 39 2.97 10.00 -6.68
C ASP A 39 1.49 10.43 -6.55
N VAL A 40 1.07 11.52 -7.19
CA VAL A 40 -0.27 12.09 -7.00
C VAL A 40 -1.43 11.16 -7.38
N CYS A 41 -1.22 10.20 -8.28
CA CYS A 41 -2.22 9.23 -8.72
C CYS A 41 -1.96 7.80 -8.21
N ASP A 42 -0.89 7.62 -7.44
CA ASP A 42 -0.49 6.34 -6.87
C ASP A 42 -0.96 6.16 -5.40
N GLY A 43 -1.46 4.97 -5.10
CA GLY A 43 -2.06 4.58 -3.82
C GLY A 43 -1.15 3.71 -2.97
N LEU A 44 -1.75 2.94 -2.04
CA LEU A 44 -1.02 1.96 -1.26
C LEU A 44 -1.00 0.60 -1.94
N THR A 45 0.19 0.00 -2.05
CA THR A 45 0.37 -1.40 -2.47
C THR A 45 0.94 -2.22 -1.33
N ALA A 46 0.29 -3.32 -0.95
CA ALA A 46 0.77 -4.20 0.10
C ALA A 46 1.47 -5.44 -0.46
N ASN A 47 2.58 -5.84 0.13
CA ASN A 47 3.25 -7.09 -0.25
C ASN A 47 2.42 -8.32 0.13
N ASP A 48 2.41 -9.31 -0.76
CA ASP A 48 1.65 -10.55 -0.58
C ASP A 48 2.31 -11.54 0.38
N VAL A 49 3.59 -11.34 0.74
CA VAL A 49 4.39 -12.30 1.51
C VAL A 49 5.06 -11.63 2.71
N LEU A 50 4.98 -12.31 3.85
CA LEU A 50 5.72 -12.03 5.09
C LEU A 50 6.50 -13.28 5.49
N SER A 51 7.81 -13.16 5.66
CA SER A 51 8.71 -14.24 6.09
C SER A 51 9.55 -13.82 7.30
N PRO A 52 8.99 -13.85 8.53
CA PRO A 52 9.69 -13.39 9.73
C PRO A 52 10.63 -14.47 10.26
N ASN A 53 11.66 -14.80 9.48
CA ASN A 53 12.66 -15.84 9.76
C ASN A 53 14.01 -15.26 10.25
N GLY A 54 14.16 -13.94 10.26
CA GLY A 54 15.33 -13.23 10.77
C GLY A 54 16.46 -13.04 9.76
N ASP A 55 16.20 -13.20 8.46
CA ASP A 55 17.19 -12.99 7.40
C ASP A 55 17.21 -11.56 6.83
N LEU A 56 16.38 -10.66 7.38
CA LEU A 56 16.17 -9.26 6.98
C LEU A 56 15.44 -9.07 5.64
N ILE A 57 14.91 -10.13 5.04
CA ILE A 57 14.15 -10.08 3.79
C ILE A 57 12.71 -10.43 4.09
N ASN A 58 11.79 -9.48 3.85
CA ASN A 58 10.37 -9.63 4.18
C ASN A 58 10.12 -10.06 5.64
N ASP A 59 10.99 -9.68 6.57
CA ASP A 59 10.81 -9.96 8.00
C ASP A 59 9.68 -9.11 8.62
N THR A 60 9.36 -7.97 7.99
CA THR A 60 8.20 -7.15 8.30
C THR A 60 7.28 -7.02 7.10
N TRP A 61 5.99 -6.87 7.36
CA TRP A 61 5.01 -6.72 6.31
C TRP A 61 5.07 -5.29 5.77
N THR A 62 5.40 -5.15 4.49
CA THR A 62 5.67 -3.85 3.88
C THR A 62 4.47 -3.42 3.03
N ILE A 63 4.04 -2.19 3.24
CA ILE A 63 3.12 -1.44 2.40
C ILE A 63 3.92 -0.33 1.72
N ILE A 64 3.95 -0.36 0.40
CA ILE A 64 4.57 0.63 -0.46
C ILE A 64 3.75 1.93 -0.41
N ASN A 65 4.43 3.07 -0.50
CA ASN A 65 3.87 4.43 -0.40
C ASN A 65 3.23 4.83 0.93
N ILE A 66 3.35 3.99 1.96
CA ILE A 66 2.74 4.29 3.27
C ILE A 66 3.19 5.60 3.90
N GLN A 67 4.43 6.02 3.65
CA GLN A 67 4.99 7.29 4.12
C GLN A 67 4.24 8.52 3.61
N ARG A 68 3.53 8.38 2.48
CA ARG A 68 2.74 9.45 1.84
C ARG A 68 1.34 9.56 2.44
N PHE A 69 0.90 8.54 3.17
CA PHE A 69 -0.42 8.44 3.78
C PHE A 69 -0.33 8.25 5.30
N PRO A 70 0.17 9.26 6.06
CA PRO A 70 0.19 9.20 7.51
C PRO A 70 -1.22 9.00 8.07
N GLY A 71 -1.34 8.22 9.14
CA GLY A 71 -2.62 7.82 9.72
C GLY A 71 -3.25 6.58 9.07
N THR A 72 -2.57 5.96 8.10
CA THR A 72 -3.05 4.71 7.49
C THR A 72 -3.31 3.65 8.55
N LYS A 73 -4.56 3.20 8.63
CA LYS A 73 -4.95 2.15 9.57
C LYS A 73 -4.86 0.79 8.90
N VAL A 74 -4.34 -0.17 9.64
CA VAL A 74 -4.21 -1.56 9.23
C VAL A 74 -5.02 -2.43 10.17
N LYS A 75 -5.70 -3.42 9.60
CA LYS A 75 -6.19 -4.60 10.32
C LYS A 75 -5.83 -5.85 9.57
N VAL A 76 -5.38 -6.88 10.29
CA VAL A 76 -5.07 -8.20 9.74
C VAL A 76 -5.87 -9.24 10.49
N PHE A 77 -6.41 -10.19 9.74
CA PHE A 77 -7.34 -11.21 10.22
C PHE A 77 -6.83 -12.61 9.90
N SER A 78 -7.06 -13.54 10.83
CA SER A 78 -6.87 -14.97 10.60
C SER A 78 -7.88 -15.49 9.57
N ARG A 79 -7.64 -16.68 9.02
CA ARG A 79 -8.60 -17.38 8.15
C ARG A 79 -9.96 -17.67 8.81
N TRP A 80 -10.05 -17.56 10.14
CA TRP A 80 -11.27 -17.79 10.91
C TRP A 80 -12.01 -16.48 11.23
N GLY A 81 -11.47 -15.33 10.82
CA GLY A 81 -12.07 -14.01 11.03
C GLY A 81 -11.61 -13.31 12.31
N ASP A 82 -10.68 -13.90 13.07
CA ASP A 82 -10.12 -13.24 14.26
C ASP A 82 -9.19 -12.10 13.85
N GLU A 83 -9.35 -10.91 14.43
CA GLU A 83 -8.36 -9.83 14.29
C GLU A 83 -7.08 -10.21 15.03
N VAL A 84 -5.98 -10.37 14.30
CA VAL A 84 -4.67 -10.77 14.85
C VAL A 84 -3.72 -9.61 15.00
N PHE A 85 -3.93 -8.53 14.26
CA PHE A 85 -3.11 -7.33 14.33
C PHE A 85 -3.91 -6.11 13.90
N ALA A 86 -3.64 -4.97 14.52
CA ALA A 86 -4.17 -3.68 14.11
C ALA A 86 -3.20 -2.54 14.43
N SER A 87 -3.17 -1.52 13.59
CA SER A 87 -2.46 -0.27 13.82
C SER A 87 -3.28 0.91 13.29
N ASN A 88 -3.19 2.07 13.95
CA ASN A 88 -3.85 3.32 13.53
C ASN A 88 -2.91 4.25 12.74
N ASN A 89 -1.64 3.89 12.62
CA ASN A 89 -0.65 4.62 11.84
C ASN A 89 0.50 3.64 11.56
N TYR A 90 0.25 2.71 10.65
CA TYR A 90 1.18 1.62 10.37
C TYR A 90 2.46 2.14 9.70
N ASN A 91 3.63 1.62 10.08
CA ASN A 91 4.94 2.09 9.60
C ASN A 91 5.84 0.93 9.13
N ASN A 92 5.26 -0.11 8.54
CA ASN A 92 5.99 -1.28 8.03
C ASN A 92 6.84 -2.01 9.08
N ASP A 93 6.35 -2.06 10.33
CA ASP A 93 7.04 -2.56 11.51
C ASP A 93 6.49 -3.90 12.04
N TRP A 94 5.42 -4.43 11.44
CA TRP A 94 4.81 -5.67 11.90
C TRP A 94 5.53 -6.90 11.36
N ASN A 95 5.99 -7.74 12.28
CA ASN A 95 6.75 -8.96 12.00
C ASN A 95 5.92 -10.25 12.13
N GLY A 96 4.61 -10.17 11.91
CA GLY A 96 3.74 -11.36 11.96
C GLY A 96 3.42 -11.85 13.37
N THR A 97 3.51 -10.96 14.36
CA THR A 97 3.15 -11.27 15.75
C THR A 97 1.69 -10.93 16.07
N GLY A 98 0.99 -11.85 16.72
CA GLY A 98 -0.37 -11.66 17.21
C GLY A 98 -0.44 -11.01 18.59
N PRO A 99 -1.62 -10.96 19.21
CA PRO A 99 -1.81 -10.41 20.55
C PRO A 99 -0.89 -11.08 21.57
N GLY A 100 -0.21 -10.26 22.38
CA GLY A 100 0.77 -10.75 23.35
C GLY A 100 2.14 -11.12 22.76
N GLY A 101 2.44 -10.71 21.52
CA GLY A 101 3.76 -10.87 20.89
C GLY A 101 4.08 -12.28 20.41
N LYS A 102 3.07 -13.16 20.34
CA LYS A 102 3.25 -14.53 19.85
C LYS A 102 3.37 -14.52 18.34
N ILE A 103 4.38 -15.22 17.80
CA ILE A 103 4.48 -15.45 16.36
C ILE A 103 3.24 -16.20 15.88
N LEU A 104 2.64 -15.69 14.81
CA LEU A 104 1.48 -16.31 14.18
C LEU A 104 1.90 -17.53 13.34
N PRO A 105 1.04 -18.55 13.21
CA PRO A 105 1.36 -19.70 12.37
C PRO A 105 1.44 -19.34 10.89
N ALA A 106 2.17 -20.15 10.12
CA ALA A 106 2.21 -19.99 8.67
C ALA A 106 0.82 -20.19 8.05
N GLY A 107 0.51 -19.42 7.01
CA GLY A 107 -0.75 -19.51 6.28
C GLY A 107 -1.25 -18.19 5.75
N SER A 108 -2.45 -18.20 5.17
CA SER A 108 -3.08 -17.02 4.60
C SER A 108 -3.78 -16.16 5.65
N TYR A 109 -3.62 -14.86 5.51
CA TYR A 109 -4.21 -13.81 6.34
C TYR A 109 -4.89 -12.80 5.44
N TYR A 110 -6.00 -12.25 5.91
CA TYR A 110 -6.75 -11.21 5.19
C TYR A 110 -6.42 -9.86 5.80
N TYR A 111 -6.19 -8.83 4.99
CA TYR A 111 -5.92 -7.48 5.48
C TYR A 111 -6.95 -6.46 4.98
N ILE A 112 -7.10 -5.41 5.78
CA ILE A 112 -7.84 -4.19 5.43
C ILE A 112 -6.92 -3.01 5.72
N LEU A 113 -6.73 -2.15 4.72
CA LEU A 113 -6.07 -0.86 4.83
C LEU A 113 -7.11 0.26 4.70
N ASP A 114 -7.01 1.24 5.57
CA ASP A 114 -7.72 2.52 5.49
C ASP A 114 -6.68 3.59 5.18
N GLN A 115 -6.53 3.94 3.89
CA GLN A 115 -5.48 4.83 3.40
C GLN A 115 -5.68 6.23 3.98
N GLY A 116 -4.64 6.75 4.65
CA GLY A 116 -4.70 8.03 5.36
C GLY A 116 -5.65 8.06 6.58
N GLY A 117 -6.33 6.95 6.88
CA GLY A 117 -7.16 6.80 8.06
C GLY A 117 -8.47 7.59 8.04
N THR A 118 -8.93 8.08 6.88
CA THR A 118 -10.15 8.88 6.76
C THR A 118 -11.40 8.03 6.61
N GLY A 119 -11.27 6.79 6.13
CA GLY A 119 -12.36 5.90 5.78
C GLY A 119 -12.83 6.03 4.32
N ASP A 120 -12.22 6.91 3.52
CA ASP A 120 -12.64 7.18 2.14
C ASP A 120 -12.09 6.13 1.16
N THR A 121 -10.84 5.71 1.35
CA THR A 121 -10.16 4.75 0.47
C THR A 121 -9.80 3.50 1.26
N ILE A 122 -10.52 2.40 0.98
CA ILE A 122 -10.34 1.12 1.66
C ILE A 122 -9.76 0.08 0.70
N ILE A 123 -8.57 -0.42 1.03
CA ILE A 123 -7.87 -1.46 0.26
C ILE A 123 -7.96 -2.78 1.03
N LYS A 124 -8.19 -3.87 0.30
CA LYS A 124 -8.41 -5.20 0.88
C LYS A 124 -7.64 -6.23 0.08
N GLY A 125 -7.10 -7.22 0.76
CA GLY A 125 -6.37 -8.28 0.09
C GLY A 125 -5.96 -9.40 1.02
N TRP A 126 -5.10 -10.27 0.49
CA TRP A 126 -4.58 -11.42 1.20
C TRP A 126 -3.06 -11.34 1.25
N MET A 127 -2.49 -11.78 2.35
CA MET A 127 -1.06 -12.06 2.44
C MET A 127 -0.84 -13.48 2.94
N VAL A 128 0.34 -14.01 2.74
CA VAL A 128 0.79 -15.28 3.32
C VAL A 128 1.94 -15.04 4.28
N ILE A 129 1.85 -15.64 5.46
CA ILE A 129 2.99 -15.77 6.38
C ILE A 129 3.66 -17.11 6.12
N ILE A 130 4.96 -17.08 5.85
CA ILE A 130 5.84 -18.25 5.68
C ILE A 130 7.08 -18.11 6.58
N PHE A 131 7.91 -19.15 6.70
CA PHE A 131 9.16 -19.14 7.47
C PHE A 131 10.27 -19.85 6.70
#